data_AF-A0A821VX39-F1
#
_entry.id   AF-A0A821VX39-F1
#
_cell.length_a   1.000
_cell.length_b   1.000
_cell.length_c   1.000
_cell.angle_alpha   90.00
_cell.angle_beta   90.00
_cell.angle_gamma   90.00
#
_symmetry.space_group_name_H-M   'P 1'
#
loop_
_entity.id
_entity.type
_entity.pdbx_description
1 polymer ?
#
loop_
_entity_poly.entity_id
_entity_poly.type
_entity_poly.pdbx_seq_one_letter_code
_entity_poly.pdbx_strand_id
1 'polypeptide(L)'
;QISEGEVYDQRDIERFNKIDEYTLMFIQHGQFATSFNQDRAFHIFDESMHWRKQHNVYDVSTSAFPAEYFDRKIIYYKNYDKFNHPILHFVVRNLRKGHEDNEALKRFITYNFETYIRENPGKHIVVLFDMSEAGIGNLDYDIVKFIIASMQTYYPGLLAYLLMFKMPFLLSDQLSKRMGGTADESE
;
A
#
# COMPACT_ATOMS: atom_id res chain seq x y z
N GLN A 1 22.22 -31.62 -5.62
CA GLN A 1 21.38 -30.87 -6.57
C GLN A 1 20.05 -30.63 -5.89
N ILE A 2 19.93 -29.51 -5.18
CA ILE A 2 18.64 -29.02 -4.69
C ILE A 2 18.07 -28.25 -5.88
N SER A 3 16.86 -28.57 -6.33
CA SER A 3 16.17 -27.70 -7.28
C SER A 3 15.90 -26.38 -6.56
N GLU A 4 16.73 -25.37 -6.78
CA GLU A 4 16.48 -24.00 -6.32
C GLU A 4 15.16 -23.57 -6.95
N GLY A 5 14.10 -23.52 -6.14
CA GLY A 5 12.84 -22.95 -6.58
C GLY A 5 13.08 -21.50 -7.01
N GLU A 6 12.41 -21.06 -8.07
CA GLU A 6 12.51 -19.69 -8.59
C GLU A 6 12.40 -18.68 -7.44
N VAL A 7 13.27 -17.67 -7.35
CA VAL A 7 13.28 -16.73 -6.21
C VAL A 7 12.02 -15.84 -6.20
N TYR A 8 11.50 -15.51 -7.39
CA TYR A 8 10.33 -14.65 -7.61
C TYR A 8 9.20 -15.41 -8.31
N ASP A 9 7.99 -14.85 -8.31
CA ASP A 9 6.93 -15.31 -9.21
C ASP A 9 7.25 -14.86 -10.64
N GLN A 10 7.43 -15.82 -11.56
CA GLN A 10 7.86 -15.52 -12.92
C GLN A 10 6.87 -14.61 -13.67
N ARG A 11 5.59 -14.62 -13.31
CA ARG A 11 4.57 -13.76 -13.93
C ARG A 11 4.72 -12.29 -13.51
N ASP A 12 5.13 -12.03 -12.27
CA ASP A 12 5.48 -10.68 -11.82
C ASP A 12 6.78 -10.19 -12.51
N ILE A 13 7.76 -11.07 -12.73
CA ILE A 13 8.98 -10.74 -13.49
C ILE A 13 8.68 -10.44 -14.96
N GLU A 14 7.85 -11.24 -15.60
CA GLU A 14 7.39 -10.96 -16.95
C GLU A 14 6.66 -9.63 -17.05
N ARG A 15 5.78 -9.32 -16.07
CA ARG A 15 5.09 -8.03 -16.02
C ARG A 15 6.07 -6.87 -15.90
N PHE A 16 7.05 -6.98 -15.00
CA PHE A 16 8.11 -5.99 -14.86
C PHE A 16 8.85 -5.78 -16.18
N ASN A 17 9.28 -6.85 -16.85
CA ASN A 17 10.01 -6.72 -18.11
C ASN A 17 9.17 -6.21 -19.29
N LYS A 18 7.83 -6.31 -19.24
CA LYS A 18 6.93 -5.97 -20.36
C LYS A 18 6.24 -4.61 -20.22
N ILE A 19 6.10 -4.06 -19.00
CA ILE A 19 5.33 -2.84 -18.74
C ILE A 19 6.26 -1.75 -18.21
N ASP A 20 6.71 -0.88 -19.11
CA ASP A 20 7.64 0.21 -18.79
C ASP A 20 7.08 1.11 -17.68
N GLU A 21 5.80 1.48 -17.73
CA GLU A 21 5.19 2.34 -16.72
C GLU A 21 5.21 1.71 -15.32
N TYR A 22 5.03 0.39 -15.23
CA TYR A 22 5.13 -0.33 -13.96
C TYR A 22 6.58 -0.42 -13.47
N THR A 23 7.52 -0.66 -14.37
CA THR A 23 8.95 -0.73 -14.03
C THR A 23 9.51 0.61 -13.59
N LEU A 24 9.08 1.70 -14.23
CA LEU A 24 9.43 3.06 -13.82
C LEU A 24 9.03 3.36 -12.37
N MET A 25 7.93 2.76 -11.87
CA MET A 25 7.51 2.95 -10.48
C MET A 25 8.55 2.44 -9.47
N PHE A 26 9.37 1.44 -9.82
CA PHE A 26 10.48 0.96 -8.98
C PHE A 26 11.73 1.81 -9.16
N ILE A 27 12.07 2.12 -10.42
CA ILE A 27 13.30 2.87 -10.76
C ILE A 27 13.25 4.28 -10.16
N GLN A 28 12.09 4.93 -10.13
CA GLN A 28 11.93 6.28 -9.59
C GLN A 28 12.38 6.41 -8.12
N HIS A 29 12.33 5.33 -7.33
CA HIS A 29 12.80 5.39 -5.94
C HIS A 29 14.32 5.39 -5.79
N GLY A 30 15.06 5.04 -6.84
CA GLY A 30 16.50 5.25 -6.92
C GLY A 30 16.87 6.64 -7.44
N GLN A 31 15.92 7.43 -7.95
CA GLN A 31 16.21 8.75 -8.51
C GLN A 31 16.34 9.80 -7.40
N PHE A 32 17.46 10.51 -7.41
CA PHE A 32 17.72 11.70 -6.62
C PHE A 32 17.84 12.92 -7.55
N ALA A 33 17.86 14.12 -6.97
CA ALA A 33 17.84 15.37 -7.75
C ALA A 33 18.95 15.47 -8.82
N THR A 34 20.11 14.86 -8.57
CA THR A 34 21.28 14.93 -9.46
C THR A 34 21.98 13.59 -9.68
N SER A 35 21.44 12.50 -9.14
CA SER A 35 22.08 11.18 -9.21
C SER A 35 21.05 10.05 -9.20
N PHE A 36 21.51 8.86 -9.58
CA PHE A 36 20.72 7.64 -9.50
C PHE A 36 21.43 6.63 -8.59
N ASN A 37 20.71 6.16 -7.58
CA ASN A 37 21.15 5.09 -6.70
C ASN A 37 20.54 3.76 -7.18
N GLN A 38 21.32 3.02 -7.96
CA GLN A 38 20.92 1.72 -8.48
C GLN A 38 20.65 0.70 -7.37
N ASP A 39 21.46 0.70 -6.31
CA ASP A 39 21.32 -0.26 -5.20
C ASP A 39 19.99 -0.08 -4.48
N ARG A 40 19.55 1.17 -4.30
CA ARG A 40 18.24 1.48 -3.71
C ARG A 40 17.08 1.03 -4.58
N ALA A 41 17.15 1.29 -5.89
CA ALA A 41 16.11 0.83 -6.82
C ALA A 41 16.03 -0.71 -6.85
N PHE A 42 17.18 -1.38 -6.87
CA PHE A 42 17.26 -2.83 -6.84
C PHE A 42 16.74 -3.41 -5.51
N HIS A 43 17.09 -2.80 -4.38
CA HIS A 43 16.61 -3.23 -3.06
C HIS A 43 15.08 -3.18 -2.95
N ILE A 44 14.45 -2.09 -3.41
CA ILE A 44 12.98 -1.97 -3.40
C ILE A 44 12.34 -3.00 -4.32
N PHE A 45 12.93 -3.24 -5.49
CA PHE A 45 12.49 -4.29 -6.40
C PHE A 45 12.59 -5.67 -5.73
N ASP A 46 13.74 -6.01 -5.15
CA ASP A 46 14.02 -7.29 -4.51
C ASP A 46 13.04 -7.57 -3.36
N GLU A 47 12.87 -6.60 -2.45
CA GLU A 47 11.94 -6.73 -1.32
C GLU A 47 10.49 -6.87 -1.79
N SER A 48 10.07 -6.08 -2.77
CA SER A 48 8.72 -6.17 -3.34
C SER A 48 8.48 -7.54 -3.98
N MET A 49 9.39 -8.04 -4.82
CA MET A 49 9.19 -9.31 -5.53
C MET A 49 9.19 -10.52 -4.58
N HIS A 50 10.03 -10.51 -3.54
CA HIS A 50 9.97 -11.51 -2.47
C HIS A 50 8.63 -11.46 -1.74
N TRP A 51 8.18 -10.27 -1.31
CA TRP A 51 6.93 -10.10 -0.60
C TRP A 51 5.73 -10.56 -1.45
N ARG A 52 5.71 -10.19 -2.73
CA ARG A 52 4.64 -10.55 -3.68
C ARG A 52 4.49 -12.05 -3.82
N LYS A 53 5.61 -12.77 -3.94
CA LYS A 53 5.61 -14.23 -3.97
C LYS A 53 5.13 -14.83 -2.64
N GLN A 54 5.67 -14.36 -1.51
CA GLN A 54 5.31 -14.85 -0.18
C GLN A 54 3.82 -14.71 0.14
N HIS A 55 3.18 -13.65 -0.36
CA HIS A 55 1.77 -13.34 -0.07
C HIS A 55 0.82 -13.74 -1.19
N ASN A 56 1.33 -14.45 -2.21
CA ASN A 56 0.59 -14.87 -3.39
C ASN A 56 -0.21 -13.71 -4.03
N VAL A 57 0.45 -12.57 -4.21
CA VAL A 57 -0.18 -11.33 -4.69
C VAL A 57 -0.69 -11.49 -6.11
N TYR A 58 0.02 -12.23 -6.96
CA TYR A 58 -0.39 -12.42 -8.34
C TYR A 58 -1.81 -13.02 -8.43
N ASP A 59 -2.13 -13.99 -7.57
CA ASP A 59 -3.41 -14.70 -7.60
C ASP A 59 -4.51 -14.06 -6.72
N VAL A 60 -4.26 -12.88 -6.14
CA VAL A 60 -5.29 -12.16 -5.38
C VAL A 60 -6.43 -11.72 -6.30
N SER A 61 -7.67 -11.98 -5.89
CA SER A 61 -8.88 -11.66 -6.65
C SER A 61 -10.09 -11.50 -5.74
N THR A 62 -11.22 -11.05 -6.29
CA THR A 62 -12.47 -10.84 -5.54
C THR A 62 -12.97 -12.09 -4.82
N SER A 63 -12.76 -13.29 -5.39
CA SER A 63 -13.21 -14.56 -4.81
C SER A 63 -12.53 -14.91 -3.49
N ALA A 64 -11.43 -14.22 -3.15
CA ALA A 64 -10.71 -14.40 -1.90
C ALA A 64 -11.40 -13.72 -0.69
N PHE A 65 -12.45 -12.92 -0.91
CA PHE A 65 -13.06 -12.10 0.14
C PHE A 65 -14.59 -12.28 0.21
N PRO A 66 -15.17 -12.32 1.42
CA PRO A 66 -16.62 -12.25 1.59
C PRO A 66 -17.22 -10.95 1.01
N ALA A 67 -18.43 -11.03 0.47
CA ALA A 67 -19.15 -9.86 -0.07
C ALA A 67 -19.25 -8.69 0.95
N GLU A 68 -19.33 -9.01 2.24
CA GLU A 68 -19.38 -8.04 3.33
C GLU A 68 -18.21 -7.04 3.32
N TYR A 69 -17.01 -7.43 2.86
CA TYR A 69 -15.85 -6.51 2.75
C TYR A 69 -16.13 -5.36 1.79
N PHE A 70 -16.87 -5.63 0.71
CA PHE A 70 -17.26 -4.66 -0.29
C PHE A 70 -18.50 -3.87 0.14
N ASP A 71 -19.52 -4.57 0.66
CA ASP A 71 -20.80 -3.96 1.03
C ASP A 71 -20.65 -2.94 2.17
N ARG A 72 -19.77 -3.21 3.14
CA ARG A 72 -19.48 -2.29 4.24
C ARG A 72 -18.66 -1.08 3.84
N LYS A 73 -18.13 -1.04 2.61
CA LYS A 73 -17.33 0.10 2.14
C LYS A 73 -16.18 0.43 3.10
N ILE A 74 -15.44 -0.60 3.51
CA ILE A 74 -14.25 -0.43 4.36
C ILE A 74 -13.15 0.27 3.53
N ILE A 75 -12.95 -0.23 2.31
CA ILE A 75 -12.03 0.34 1.32
C ILE A 75 -12.77 0.42 -0.01
N TYR A 76 -12.75 1.58 -0.67
CA TYR A 76 -13.33 1.75 -2.00
C TYR A 76 -12.80 2.99 -2.71
N TYR A 77 -12.75 2.96 -4.03
CA TYR A 77 -12.45 4.14 -4.84
C TYR A 77 -13.69 5.02 -5.02
N LYS A 78 -13.56 6.33 -4.82
CA LYS A 78 -14.61 7.30 -5.12
C LYS A 78 -14.04 8.71 -5.31
N ASN A 79 -14.50 9.39 -6.35
CA ASN A 79 -14.06 10.73 -6.76
C ASN A 79 -12.58 10.78 -7.19
N TYR A 80 -12.20 11.97 -7.67
CA TYR A 80 -10.85 12.30 -8.11
C TYR A 80 -10.40 13.59 -7.42
N ASP A 81 -9.10 13.74 -7.23
CA ASP A 81 -8.51 15.01 -6.81
C ASP A 81 -8.43 16.02 -7.98
N LYS A 82 -7.86 17.20 -7.72
CA LYS A 82 -7.68 18.24 -8.75
C LYS A 82 -6.67 17.88 -9.84
N PHE A 83 -5.84 16.87 -9.60
CA PHE A 83 -4.84 16.36 -10.54
C PHE A 83 -5.32 15.08 -11.24
N ASN A 84 -6.61 14.73 -11.07
CA ASN A 84 -7.25 13.55 -11.63
C ASN A 84 -6.69 12.21 -11.10
N HIS A 85 -6.17 12.20 -9.88
CA HIS A 85 -5.87 10.96 -9.15
C HIS A 85 -7.16 10.42 -8.50
N PRO A 86 -7.50 9.13 -8.71
CA PRO A 86 -8.62 8.53 -7.99
C PRO A 86 -8.32 8.45 -6.50
N ILE A 87 -9.35 8.69 -5.69
CA ILE A 87 -9.22 8.68 -4.23
C ILE A 87 -9.68 7.32 -3.71
N LEU A 88 -8.77 6.61 -3.06
CA LEU A 88 -9.06 5.40 -2.28
C LEU A 88 -9.48 5.80 -0.87
N HIS A 89 -10.76 5.60 -0.56
CA HIS A 89 -11.31 5.84 0.77
C HIS A 89 -11.03 4.64 1.65
N PHE A 90 -10.39 4.87 2.79
CA PHE A 90 -10.24 3.94 3.89
C PHE A 90 -11.10 4.44 5.05
N VAL A 91 -12.25 3.80 5.30
CA VAL A 91 -13.25 4.29 6.28
C VAL A 91 -13.08 3.58 7.61
N VAL A 92 -12.41 4.23 8.56
CA VAL A 92 -11.97 3.60 9.83
C VAL A 92 -13.15 3.19 10.71
N ARG A 93 -14.24 3.96 10.75
CA ARG A 93 -15.46 3.59 11.50
C ARG A 93 -16.11 2.29 11.02
N ASN A 94 -15.84 1.90 9.77
CA ASN A 94 -16.39 0.68 9.18
C ASN A 94 -15.54 -0.56 9.52
N LEU A 95 -14.40 -0.41 10.22
CA LEU A 95 -13.65 -1.53 10.79
C LEU A 95 -14.33 -2.02 12.08
N ARG A 96 -14.40 -3.33 12.28
CA ARG A 96 -14.88 -3.95 13.51
C ARG A 96 -13.70 -4.52 14.29
N LYS A 97 -13.38 -3.86 15.40
CA LYS A 97 -12.34 -4.30 16.32
C LYS A 97 -12.53 -5.77 16.74
N GLY A 98 -11.53 -6.60 16.46
CA GLY A 98 -11.51 -8.02 16.84
C GLY A 98 -12.40 -8.94 16.00
N HIS A 99 -13.00 -8.44 14.91
CA HIS A 99 -13.84 -9.26 14.02
C HIS A 99 -13.18 -9.50 12.65
N GLU A 100 -12.44 -8.53 12.11
CA GLU A 100 -11.57 -8.78 10.97
C GLU A 100 -10.20 -9.30 11.45
N ASP A 101 -9.76 -10.40 10.85
CA ASP A 101 -8.35 -10.80 10.94
C ASP A 101 -7.51 -9.71 10.25
N ASN A 102 -6.51 -9.19 10.96
CA ASN A 102 -5.60 -8.18 10.43
C ASN A 102 -4.94 -8.66 9.13
N GLU A 103 -4.63 -9.95 9.01
CA GLU A 103 -4.08 -10.51 7.78
C GLU A 103 -5.09 -10.50 6.64
N ALA A 104 -6.36 -10.80 6.92
CA ALA A 104 -7.43 -10.70 5.91
C ALA A 104 -7.62 -9.25 5.44
N LEU A 105 -7.55 -8.27 6.34
CA LEU A 105 -7.64 -6.86 5.99
C LEU A 105 -6.42 -6.38 5.18
N LYS A 106 -5.20 -6.77 5.56
CA LYS A 106 -3.98 -6.51 4.77
C LYS A 106 -4.09 -7.12 3.37
N ARG A 107 -4.63 -8.32 3.25
CA ARG A 107 -4.89 -8.98 1.97
C ARG A 107 -5.95 -8.25 1.15
N PHE A 108 -6.98 -7.69 1.78
CA PHE A 108 -7.99 -6.87 1.10
C PHE A 108 -7.43 -5.51 0.62
N ILE A 109 -6.55 -4.89 1.40
CA ILE A 109 -5.80 -3.69 1.00
C ILE A 109 -4.93 -4.01 -0.22
N THR A 110 -4.20 -5.12 -0.15
CA THR A 110 -3.35 -5.64 -1.24
C THR A 110 -4.16 -5.84 -2.52
N TYR A 111 -5.34 -6.46 -2.41
CA TYR A 111 -6.27 -6.63 -3.53
C TYR A 111 -6.65 -5.28 -4.17
N ASN A 112 -6.98 -4.25 -3.38
CA ASN A 112 -7.38 -2.94 -3.91
C ASN A 112 -6.22 -2.22 -4.63
N PHE A 113 -5.00 -2.30 -4.10
CA PHE A 113 -3.82 -1.74 -4.76
C PHE A 113 -3.44 -2.50 -6.03
N GLU A 114 -3.41 -3.83 -5.94
CA GLU A 114 -3.01 -4.70 -7.04
C GLU A 114 -3.97 -4.59 -8.22
N THR A 115 -5.28 -4.60 -7.94
CA THR A 115 -6.32 -4.42 -8.98
C THR A 115 -6.13 -3.10 -9.70
N TYR A 116 -5.93 -2.01 -8.95
CA TYR A 116 -5.75 -0.69 -9.55
C TYR A 116 -4.50 -0.60 -10.42
N ILE A 117 -3.33 -1.06 -9.93
CA ILE A 117 -2.07 -0.97 -10.69
C ILE A 117 -2.06 -1.89 -11.90
N ARG A 118 -2.79 -3.01 -11.87
CA ARG A 118 -2.97 -3.87 -13.07
C ARG A 118 -3.71 -3.14 -14.18
N GLU A 119 -4.76 -2.41 -13.82
CA GLU A 119 -5.58 -1.66 -14.79
C GLU A 119 -4.93 -0.33 -15.21
N ASN A 120 -4.10 0.26 -14.34
CA ASN A 120 -3.56 1.61 -14.49
C ASN A 120 -2.07 1.66 -14.16
N PRO A 121 -1.20 0.99 -14.95
CA PRO A 121 0.24 0.97 -14.67
C PRO A 121 0.84 2.38 -14.71
N GLY A 122 1.71 2.69 -13.74
CA GLY A 122 2.34 4.00 -13.59
C GLY A 122 1.41 5.14 -13.16
N LYS A 123 0.16 4.86 -12.78
CA LYS A 123 -0.77 5.88 -12.28
C LYS A 123 -0.79 5.91 -10.77
N HIS A 124 -0.98 7.11 -10.22
CA HIS A 124 -1.02 7.34 -8.79
C HIS A 124 -2.44 7.32 -8.23
N ILE A 125 -2.56 7.11 -6.91
CA ILE A 125 -3.79 7.27 -6.14
C ILE A 125 -3.58 8.24 -4.99
N VAL A 126 -4.68 8.79 -4.48
CA VAL A 126 -4.71 9.45 -3.18
C VAL A 126 -5.33 8.49 -2.17
N VAL A 127 -4.67 8.26 -1.05
CA VAL A 127 -5.23 7.47 0.06
C VAL A 127 -5.87 8.41 1.08
N LEU A 128 -7.17 8.29 1.30
CA LEU A 128 -7.91 9.06 2.29
C LEU A 128 -8.32 8.17 3.46
N PHE A 129 -7.73 8.42 4.64
CA PHE A 129 -8.21 7.86 5.89
C PHE A 129 -9.37 8.71 6.41
N ASP A 130 -10.61 8.23 6.24
CA ASP A 130 -11.79 8.81 6.87
C ASP A 130 -11.91 8.28 8.30
N MET A 131 -11.50 9.11 9.26
CA MET A 131 -11.58 8.82 10.70
C MET A 131 -12.81 9.46 11.35
N SER A 132 -13.77 9.96 10.55
CA SER A 132 -15.03 10.48 11.07
C SER A 132 -15.72 9.40 11.90
N GLU A 133 -16.11 9.75 13.14
CA GLU A 133 -16.83 8.85 14.06
C GLU A 133 -16.03 7.57 14.40
N ALA A 134 -14.73 7.53 14.13
CA ALA A 134 -13.88 6.44 14.59
C ALA A 134 -13.72 6.55 16.11
N GLY A 135 -14.07 5.48 16.83
CA GLY A 135 -13.71 5.36 18.24
C GLY A 135 -12.19 5.31 18.41
N ILE A 136 -11.67 5.78 19.55
CA ILE A 136 -10.23 5.75 19.89
C ILE A 136 -9.64 4.33 19.74
N GLY A 137 -10.47 3.29 19.89
CA GLY A 137 -10.07 1.89 19.76
C GLY A 137 -10.15 1.28 18.35
N ASN A 138 -10.59 2.00 17.32
CA ASN A 138 -10.81 1.44 15.97
C ASN A 138 -9.62 1.61 15.03
N LEU A 139 -8.63 2.44 15.37
CA LEU A 139 -7.41 2.55 14.58
C LEU A 139 -6.44 1.43 14.95
N ASP A 140 -6.36 0.41 14.10
CA ASP A 140 -5.29 -0.57 14.20
C ASP A 140 -4.01 0.00 13.58
N TYR A 141 -3.03 0.28 14.43
CA TYR A 141 -1.74 0.84 14.02
C TYR A 141 -0.94 -0.10 13.12
N ASP A 142 -1.16 -1.42 13.20
CA ASP A 142 -0.45 -2.37 12.35
C ASP A 142 -0.98 -2.32 10.92
N ILE A 143 -2.27 -2.01 10.75
CA ILE A 143 -2.86 -1.75 9.43
C ILE A 143 -2.33 -0.44 8.83
N VAL A 144 -2.21 0.62 9.65
CA VAL A 144 -1.62 1.89 9.19
C VAL A 144 -0.17 1.69 8.76
N LYS A 145 0.64 0.98 9.57
CA LYS A 145 2.02 0.63 9.23
C LYS A 145 2.09 -0.19 7.95
N PHE A 146 1.19 -1.15 7.78
CA PHE A 146 1.14 -1.95 6.57
C PHE A 146 0.84 -1.10 5.32
N ILE A 147 -0.09 -0.15 5.41
CA ILE A 147 -0.40 0.76 4.30
C ILE A 147 0.81 1.62 3.96
N ILE A 148 1.52 2.15 4.97
CA ILE A 148 2.72 2.96 4.76
C ILE A 148 3.84 2.11 4.13
N ALA A 149 4.12 0.94 4.69
CA ALA A 149 5.11 -0.01 4.16
C ALA A 149 4.77 -0.44 2.72
N SER A 150 3.49 -0.63 2.42
CA SER A 150 3.01 -0.92 1.08
C SER A 150 3.42 0.18 0.09
N MET A 151 3.31 1.45 0.45
CA MET A 151 3.67 2.56 -0.45
C MET A 151 5.18 2.79 -0.54
N GLN A 152 5.94 2.42 0.49
CA GLN A 152 7.39 2.59 0.54
C GLN A 152 8.14 1.47 -0.18
N THR A 153 7.64 0.24 -0.11
CA THR A 153 8.37 -0.95 -0.55
C THR A 153 7.58 -1.82 -1.51
N TYR A 154 6.34 -2.20 -1.19
CA TYR A 154 5.64 -3.27 -1.93
C TYR A 154 4.96 -2.78 -3.22
N TYR A 155 4.49 -1.55 -3.21
CA TYR A 155 3.82 -0.84 -4.29
C TYR A 155 4.48 0.54 -4.47
N PRO A 156 5.79 0.57 -4.77
CA PRO A 156 6.53 1.82 -4.87
C PRO A 156 5.88 2.69 -5.95
N GLY A 157 5.77 4.00 -5.72
CA GLY A 157 5.29 4.95 -6.72
C GLY A 157 3.77 4.98 -6.92
N LEU A 158 2.99 4.17 -6.19
CA LEU A 158 1.52 4.20 -6.25
C LEU A 158 0.93 5.46 -5.59
N LEU A 159 1.51 5.93 -4.49
CA LEU A 159 0.95 7.03 -3.70
C LEU A 159 1.31 8.40 -4.30
N ALA A 160 0.30 9.21 -4.62
CA ALA A 160 0.51 10.64 -4.83
C ALA A 160 0.69 11.35 -3.48
N TYR A 161 -0.29 11.21 -2.59
CA TYR A 161 -0.24 11.70 -1.21
C TYR A 161 -1.33 11.02 -0.35
N LEU A 162 -1.15 11.10 0.97
CA LEU A 162 -2.05 10.53 1.97
C LEU A 162 -2.77 11.67 2.72
N LEU A 163 -4.08 11.55 2.86
CA LEU A 163 -4.93 12.47 3.61
C LEU A 163 -5.51 11.78 4.85
N MET A 164 -5.42 12.44 6.01
CA MET A 164 -6.07 11.99 7.24
C MET A 164 -7.19 12.96 7.60
N PHE A 165 -8.43 12.49 7.53
CA PHE A 165 -9.62 13.33 7.74
C PHE A 165 -10.26 13.05 9.10
N LYS A 166 -10.58 14.13 9.84
CA LYS A 166 -11.17 14.11 11.18
C LYS A 166 -10.43 13.19 12.17
N MET A 167 -9.11 13.23 12.17
CA MET A 167 -8.30 12.50 13.14
C MET A 167 -8.65 12.96 14.58
N PRO A 168 -9.03 12.04 15.49
CA PRO A 168 -9.15 12.32 16.91
C PRO A 168 -7.84 12.87 17.50
N PHE A 169 -7.91 13.95 18.29
CA PHE A 169 -6.73 14.63 18.88
C PHE A 169 -5.82 13.73 19.73
N LEU A 170 -6.35 12.65 20.33
CA LEU A 170 -5.53 11.68 21.08
C LEU A 170 -4.70 10.78 20.16
N LEU A 171 -5.17 10.54 18.93
CA LEU A 171 -4.45 9.73 17.95
C LEU A 171 -3.32 10.53 17.29
N SER A 172 -3.42 11.86 17.19
CA SER A 172 -2.33 12.69 16.63
C SER A 172 -1.07 12.67 17.49
N ASP A 173 -1.20 12.70 18.82
CA ASP A 173 -0.05 12.61 19.74
C ASP A 173 0.62 11.23 19.68
N GLN A 174 -0.16 10.15 19.65
CA GLN A 174 0.38 8.79 19.52
C GLN A 174 1.01 8.52 18.15
N LEU A 175 0.40 9.01 17.07
CA LEU A 175 0.96 8.91 15.73
C LEU A 175 2.24 9.74 15.63
N SER A 176 2.28 10.98 16.12
CA SER A 176 3.49 11.80 16.12
C SER A 176 4.63 11.12 16.87
N LYS A 177 4.37 10.53 18.04
CA LYS A 177 5.39 9.82 18.83
C LYS A 177 5.88 8.53 18.17
N ARG A 178 5.04 7.87 17.37
CA ARG A 178 5.38 6.60 16.69
C ARG A 178 5.95 6.80 15.28
N MET A 179 5.59 7.89 14.61
CA MET A 179 6.06 8.27 13.28
C MET A 179 7.30 9.18 13.34
N GLY A 180 7.50 9.93 14.43
CA GLY A 180 8.67 10.78 14.66
C GLY A 180 9.96 10.02 15.02
N GLY A 181 9.99 8.69 14.85
CA GLY A 181 11.19 7.87 15.03
C GLY A 181 12.13 7.85 13.81
N THR A 182 11.83 8.59 12.75
CA THR A 182 12.66 8.62 11.52
C THR A 182 12.81 10.01 10.88
N ALA A 183 12.53 11.09 11.61
CA ALA A 183 12.85 12.44 11.15
C ALA A 183 13.48 13.23 12.31
N ASP A 184 14.71 13.67 12.07
CA ASP A 184 15.52 14.59 12.87
C ASP A 184 16.42 13.98 13.98
N GLU A 185 17.53 13.39 13.57
CA GLU A 185 18.83 13.54 14.24
C GLU A 185 19.92 13.74 13.17
N SER A 186 20.00 14.95 12.63
CA SER A 186 21.21 15.47 12.00
C SER A 186 21.33 16.96 12.34
N GLU A 187 21.79 17.23 13.56
CA GLU A 187 22.68 18.38 13.82
C GLU A 187 24.11 17.99 13.47
#